data_AF-A0A9B7CZV5-F1
#
_entry.id   AF-A0A9B7CZV5-F1
#
_cell.length_a   1.000
_cell.length_b   1.000
_cell.length_c   1.000
_cell.angle_alpha   90.00
_cell.angle_beta   90.00
_cell.angle_gamma   90.00
#
_symmetry.space_group_name_H-M   'P 1'
#
loop_
_entity.id
_entity.type
_entity.pdbx_description
1 polymer ?
#
loop_
_entity_poly.entity_id
_entity_poly.type
_entity_poly.pdbx_seq_one_letter_code
_entity_poly.pdbx_strand_id
1 'polypeptide(L)'
;MDKNEGWNKILYEILQCSICLEIPGGKILQCTNGHHICHFCFKKVPKCPICNEDFITTRNLVAEQLIDNLEHIKESVENQLKQVEKKCLQRIVEYEKKMFQKEFESISTQTDGVTKFNTQKNGKTHHNCRQNNKSKNTIHATASSYPCCIRSCMYKLPCAILIKHLRKCHKNIFYEVYQDNKRFSKSCIIEIDTLPKEHNFAFNISNMALFFFKIMIHNDEELQANIQLVDDHVSPEQFQCELMLKNQNLHLQRYMTVVLCHYEKPYPLCLTGSEVSCLMKCKSFECTLIIERRNLW
;
A
#
# COMPACT_ATOMS: atom_id res chain seq x y z
N MET A 1 -2.08 10.11 -23.66
CA MET A 1 -1.93 8.74 -23.16
C MET A 1 -2.64 8.65 -21.82
N ASP A 2 -3.63 7.78 -21.74
CA ASP A 2 -4.41 7.54 -20.54
C ASP A 2 -3.52 6.89 -19.47
N LYS A 3 -3.43 7.48 -18.27
CA LYS A 3 -2.44 7.09 -17.23
C LYS A 3 -2.82 5.79 -16.49
N ASN A 4 -3.86 5.10 -16.95
CA ASN A 4 -4.47 3.97 -16.24
C ASN A 4 -4.39 2.62 -16.98
N GLU A 5 -3.59 2.54 -18.05
CA GLU A 5 -3.44 1.32 -18.82
C GLU A 5 -2.45 0.35 -18.15
N GLY A 6 -2.82 -0.93 -18.11
CA GLY A 6 -1.95 -1.98 -17.58
C GLY A 6 -0.66 -2.09 -18.37
N TRP A 7 0.46 -2.41 -17.71
CA TRP A 7 1.80 -2.55 -18.31
C TRP A 7 1.80 -3.40 -19.60
N ASN A 8 0.92 -4.40 -19.67
CA ASN A 8 0.75 -5.26 -20.82
C ASN A 8 0.28 -4.47 -22.05
N LYS A 9 -0.76 -3.63 -21.91
CA LYS A 9 -1.29 -2.80 -23.01
C LYS A 9 -0.22 -1.87 -23.57
N ILE A 10 0.50 -1.17 -22.69
CA ILE A 10 1.60 -0.27 -23.09
C ILE A 10 2.68 -1.03 -23.87
N LEU A 11 3.05 -2.23 -23.41
CA LEU A 11 4.06 -3.04 -24.08
C LEU A 11 3.60 -3.49 -25.46
N TYR A 12 2.33 -3.89 -25.60
CA TYR A 12 1.74 -4.24 -26.90
C TYR A 12 1.75 -3.04 -27.86
N GLU A 13 1.35 -1.85 -27.40
CA GLU A 13 1.35 -0.63 -28.22
C GLU A 13 2.76 -0.24 -28.70
N ILE A 14 3.77 -0.36 -27.83
CA ILE A 14 5.16 -0.08 -28.19
C ILE A 14 5.65 -1.07 -29.26
N LEU A 15 5.28 -2.34 -29.18
CA LEU A 15 5.77 -3.39 -30.09
C LEU A 15 5.01 -3.45 -31.42
N GLN A 16 3.84 -2.81 -31.53
CA GLN A 16 3.06 -2.77 -32.76
C GLN A 16 3.80 -2.08 -33.90
N CYS A 17 3.52 -2.53 -35.12
CA CYS A 17 3.94 -1.79 -36.31
C CYS A 17 3.08 -0.53 -36.47
N SER A 18 3.72 0.62 -36.63
CA SER A 18 3.03 1.91 -36.79
C SER A 18 2.18 2.06 -38.07
N ILE A 19 2.27 1.11 -39.00
CA ILE A 19 1.49 1.14 -40.25
C ILE A 19 0.27 0.23 -40.17
N CYS A 20 0.45 -1.05 -39.82
CA CYS A 20 -0.66 -2.00 -39.78
C CYS A 20 -1.29 -2.15 -38.40
N LEU A 21 -0.67 -1.58 -37.35
CA LEU A 21 -1.10 -1.65 -35.96
C LEU A 21 -1.16 -3.07 -35.38
N GLU A 22 -0.50 -4.01 -36.05
CA GLU A 22 -0.36 -5.40 -35.61
C GLU A 22 1.02 -5.64 -34.99
N ILE A 23 1.11 -6.62 -34.09
CA ILE A 23 2.39 -7.12 -33.58
C ILE A 23 3.12 -7.84 -34.73
N PRO A 24 4.33 -7.41 -35.11
CA PRO A 24 5.06 -8.03 -36.21
C PRO A 24 5.39 -9.50 -35.95
N GLY A 25 5.04 -10.38 -36.89
CA GLY A 25 5.60 -11.73 -36.96
C GLY A 25 6.88 -11.73 -37.80
N GLY A 26 8.02 -12.07 -37.21
CA GLY A 26 9.30 -12.21 -37.91
C GLY A 26 10.12 -10.92 -37.96
N LYS A 27 10.69 -10.59 -39.13
CA LYS A 27 11.70 -9.52 -39.26
C LYS A 27 11.14 -8.13 -38.94
N ILE A 28 11.79 -7.43 -38.03
CA ILE A 28 11.45 -6.04 -37.66
C ILE A 28 12.54 -5.09 -38.14
N LEU A 29 12.13 -4.08 -38.90
CA LEU A 29 13.02 -3.12 -39.56
C LEU A 29 12.89 -1.79 -38.84
N GLN A 30 14.00 -1.06 -38.69
CA GLN A 30 14.02 0.23 -38.00
C GLN A 30 14.62 1.33 -38.88
N CYS A 31 14.19 2.58 -38.66
CA CYS A 31 14.84 3.74 -39.27
C CYS A 31 16.08 4.18 -38.48
N THR A 32 16.83 5.15 -39.02
CA THR A 32 17.99 5.76 -38.33
C THR A 32 17.65 6.32 -36.95
N ASN A 33 16.41 6.76 -36.74
CA ASN A 33 15.90 7.26 -35.45
C ASN A 33 15.28 6.16 -34.55
N GLY A 34 15.29 4.90 -34.96
CA GLY A 34 14.85 3.76 -34.13
C GLY A 34 13.36 3.43 -34.18
N HIS A 35 12.53 4.12 -34.98
CA HIS A 35 11.14 3.70 -35.19
C HIS A 35 11.09 2.43 -36.02
N HIS A 36 10.31 1.44 -35.59
CA HIS A 36 10.20 0.16 -36.29
C HIS A 36 8.88 -0.06 -37.03
N ILE A 37 8.95 -0.93 -38.03
CA ILE A 37 7.81 -1.48 -38.77
C ILE A 37 8.05 -2.95 -39.11
N CYS A 38 6.98 -3.67 -39.44
CA CYS A 38 7.10 -5.05 -39.91
C CYS A 38 7.66 -5.11 -41.34
N HIS A 39 8.28 -6.24 -41.68
CA HIS A 39 8.84 -6.49 -43.02
C HIS A 39 7.82 -6.31 -44.17
N PHE A 40 6.54 -6.62 -43.94
CA PHE A 40 5.50 -6.46 -44.97
C PHE A 40 5.19 -4.99 -45.26
N CYS A 41 5.17 -4.14 -44.23
CA CYS A 41 4.94 -2.71 -44.38
C CYS A 41 6.19 -2.01 -44.92
N PHE A 42 7.39 -2.47 -44.58
CA PHE A 42 8.64 -1.95 -45.11
C PHE A 42 8.70 -2.00 -46.65
N LYS A 43 8.18 -3.05 -47.27
CA LYS A 43 8.10 -3.17 -48.74
C LYS A 43 7.18 -2.14 -49.41
N LYS A 44 6.30 -1.49 -48.65
CA LYS A 44 5.27 -0.58 -49.16
C LYS A 44 5.65 0.90 -49.01
N VAL A 45 6.63 1.21 -48.16
CA VAL A 45 7.02 2.59 -47.87
C VAL A 45 8.52 2.79 -48.07
N PRO A 46 8.96 3.84 -48.80
CA PRO A 46 10.37 4.08 -49.04
C PRO A 46 11.11 4.71 -47.85
N LYS A 47 10.38 5.39 -46.95
CA LYS A 47 10.91 6.11 -45.77
C LYS A 47 10.02 5.88 -44.55
N CYS A 48 10.54 6.19 -43.36
CA CYS A 48 9.81 6.05 -42.11
C CYS A 48 8.55 6.93 -42.08
N PRO A 49 7.35 6.38 -41.81
CA PRO A 49 6.11 7.17 -41.76
C PRO A 49 6.01 8.09 -40.54
N ILE A 50 6.85 7.87 -39.52
CA ILE A 50 6.81 8.66 -38.27
C ILE A 50 7.75 9.87 -38.36
N CYS A 51 8.97 9.69 -38.85
CA CYS A 51 10.00 10.74 -38.84
C CYS A 51 10.61 11.06 -40.21
N ASN A 52 10.14 10.43 -41.29
CA ASN A 52 10.59 10.64 -42.67
C ASN A 52 12.09 10.33 -42.95
N GLU A 53 12.76 9.65 -42.02
CA GLU A 53 14.13 9.18 -42.18
C GLU A 53 14.21 7.85 -42.94
N ASP A 54 15.40 7.55 -43.47
CA ASP A 54 15.67 6.31 -44.17
C ASP A 54 15.71 5.10 -43.22
N PHE A 55 15.33 3.94 -43.76
CA PHE A 55 15.48 2.67 -43.06
C PHE A 55 16.92 2.19 -43.12
N ILE A 56 17.40 1.61 -42.01
CA ILE A 56 18.70 0.96 -41.97
C ILE A 56 18.57 -0.54 -42.30
N THR A 57 19.68 -1.16 -42.70
CA THR A 57 19.71 -2.59 -43.08
C THR A 57 19.62 -3.53 -41.87
N THR A 58 19.94 -3.03 -40.68
CA THR A 58 19.95 -3.82 -39.44
C THR A 58 18.54 -4.04 -38.90
N ARG A 59 18.23 -5.28 -38.52
CA ARG A 59 16.97 -5.66 -37.88
C ARG A 59 16.94 -5.27 -36.42
N ASN A 60 15.75 -4.98 -35.89
CA ASN A 60 15.56 -4.74 -34.46
C ASN A 60 15.37 -6.07 -33.72
N LEU A 61 16.48 -6.75 -33.44
CA LEU A 61 16.48 -8.06 -32.75
C LEU A 61 15.89 -7.97 -31.34
N VAL A 62 16.00 -6.82 -30.67
CA VAL A 62 15.43 -6.62 -29.33
C VAL A 62 13.91 -6.67 -29.40
N ALA A 63 13.31 -5.96 -30.36
CA ALA A 63 11.86 -6.01 -30.57
C ALA A 63 11.39 -7.43 -30.94
N GLU A 64 12.13 -8.13 -31.80
CA GLU A 64 11.84 -9.52 -32.16
C GLU A 64 11.84 -10.42 -30.92
N GLN A 65 12.91 -10.37 -30.10
CA GLN A 65 13.03 -11.17 -28.89
C GLN A 65 11.94 -10.84 -27.84
N LEU A 66 11.56 -9.57 -27.70
CA LEU A 66 10.49 -9.16 -26.79
C LEU A 66 9.14 -9.72 -27.23
N ILE A 67 8.85 -9.74 -28.53
CA ILE A 67 7.63 -10.31 -29.09
C ILE A 67 7.61 -11.83 -28.90
N ASP A 68 8.71 -12.52 -29.20
CA ASP A 68 8.83 -13.97 -29.05
C ASP A 68 8.64 -14.42 -27.59
N ASN A 69 9.02 -13.58 -26.63
CA ASN A 69 8.91 -13.86 -25.19
C ASN A 69 7.70 -13.20 -24.53
N LEU A 70 6.82 -12.52 -25.29
CA LEU A 70 5.79 -11.64 -24.73
C LEU A 70 4.83 -12.39 -23.80
N GLU A 71 4.34 -13.56 -24.23
CA GLU A 71 3.44 -14.39 -23.42
C GLU A 71 4.17 -15.01 -22.22
N HIS A 72 5.43 -15.45 -22.37
CA HIS A 72 6.20 -15.98 -21.25
C HIS A 72 6.51 -14.90 -20.19
N ILE A 73 6.79 -13.67 -20.61
CA ILE A 73 6.96 -12.52 -19.71
C ILE A 73 5.66 -12.25 -18.96
N LYS A 74 4.52 -12.26 -19.67
CA LYS A 74 3.19 -12.07 -19.07
C LYS A 74 2.85 -13.16 -18.05
N GLU A 75 3.01 -14.42 -18.42
CA GLU A 75 2.81 -15.54 -17.52
C GLU A 75 3.74 -15.46 -16.31
N SER A 76 5.01 -15.10 -16.50
CA SER A 76 5.97 -14.95 -15.40
C SER A 76 5.53 -13.88 -14.41
N VAL A 77 5.11 -12.71 -14.89
CA VAL A 77 4.60 -11.62 -14.03
C VAL A 77 3.33 -12.04 -13.30
N GLU A 78 2.37 -12.65 -14.01
CA GLU A 78 1.13 -13.13 -13.40
C GLU A 78 1.36 -14.25 -12.38
N ASN A 79 2.27 -15.18 -12.67
CA ASN A 79 2.63 -16.27 -11.77
C ASN A 79 3.35 -15.75 -10.52
N GLN A 80 4.22 -14.74 -10.65
CA GLN A 80 4.82 -14.08 -9.50
C GLN A 80 3.75 -13.44 -8.60
N LEU A 81 2.76 -12.75 -9.19
CA LEU A 81 1.64 -12.18 -8.43
C LEU A 81 0.82 -13.27 -7.72
N LYS A 82 0.44 -14.33 -8.43
CA LYS A 82 -0.29 -15.48 -7.84
C LYS A 82 0.51 -16.19 -6.75
N GLN A 83 1.83 -16.33 -6.92
CA GLN A 83 2.69 -16.92 -5.90
C GLN A 83 2.78 -16.05 -4.65
N VAL A 84 2.87 -14.73 -4.82
CA VAL A 84 2.83 -13.78 -3.70
C VAL A 84 1.49 -13.88 -2.97
N GLU A 85 0.37 -13.85 -3.71
CA GLU A 85 -0.98 -14.00 -3.14
C GLU A 85 -1.14 -15.32 -2.38
N LYS A 86 -0.73 -16.45 -2.98
CA LYS A 86 -0.78 -17.77 -2.34
C LYS A 86 0.07 -17.84 -1.08
N LYS A 87 1.29 -17.30 -1.10
CA LYS A 87 2.18 -17.23 0.08
C LYS A 87 1.57 -16.36 1.18
N CYS A 88 0.92 -15.26 0.82
CA CYS A 88 0.21 -14.40 1.77
C CYS A 88 -0.97 -15.15 2.41
N LEU A 89 -1.82 -15.81 1.62
CA LEU A 89 -2.95 -16.60 2.14
C LEU A 89 -2.49 -17.74 3.04
N GLN A 90 -1.44 -18.47 2.66
CA GLN A 90 -0.88 -19.55 3.49
C GLN A 90 -0.45 -19.04 4.87
N ARG A 91 0.22 -17.87 4.92
CA ARG A 91 0.62 -17.25 6.19
C ARG A 91 -0.57 -16.84 7.06
N ILE A 92 -1.66 -16.36 6.46
CA ILE A 92 -2.90 -16.02 7.18
C ILE A 92 -3.49 -17.28 7.83
N VAL A 93 -3.65 -18.35 7.05
CA VAL A 93 -4.19 -19.63 7.55
C VAL A 93 -3.31 -20.24 8.65
N GLU A 94 -1.99 -20.16 8.51
CA GLU A 94 -1.06 -20.60 9.56
C GLU A 94 -1.17 -19.78 10.85
N TYR A 95 -1.40 -18.47 10.74
CA TYR A 95 -1.60 -17.60 11.89
C TYR A 95 -2.92 -17.89 12.61
N GLU A 96 -4.02 -18.05 11.87
CA GLU A 96 -5.34 -18.41 12.41
C GLU A 96 -5.29 -19.73 13.18
N LYS A 97 -4.64 -20.75 12.63
CA LYS A 97 -4.42 -22.04 13.32
C LYS A 97 -3.65 -21.87 14.63
N LYS A 98 -2.61 -21.03 14.64
CA LYS A 98 -1.82 -20.75 15.86
C LYS A 98 -2.64 -20.00 16.92
N MET A 99 -3.51 -19.08 16.51
CA MET A 99 -4.38 -18.35 17.45
C MET A 99 -5.42 -19.29 18.06
N PHE A 100 -6.05 -20.14 17.26
CA PHE A 100 -7.01 -21.14 17.74
C PHE A 100 -6.36 -22.13 18.73
N GLN A 101 -5.13 -22.56 18.47
CA GLN A 101 -4.38 -23.43 19.39
C GLN A 101 -4.10 -22.74 20.73
N LYS A 102 -3.74 -21.44 20.70
CA LYS A 102 -3.40 -20.65 21.88
C LYS A 102 -4.63 -20.34 22.74
N GLU A 103 -5.79 -20.20 22.12
CA GLU A 103 -7.08 -20.01 22.78
C GLU A 103 -7.52 -21.30 23.51
N PHE A 104 -7.27 -22.48 22.92
CA PHE A 104 -7.54 -23.78 23.55
C PHE A 104 -6.59 -24.08 24.73
N GLU A 105 -5.31 -23.70 24.64
CA GLU A 105 -4.35 -23.81 25.74
C GLU A 105 -4.72 -22.86 26.91
N SER A 106 -5.26 -21.68 26.61
CA SER A 106 -5.66 -20.69 27.62
C SER A 106 -6.90 -21.11 28.41
N ILE A 107 -7.84 -21.82 27.79
CA ILE A 107 -9.06 -22.33 28.44
C ILE A 107 -8.76 -23.52 29.39
N SER A 108 -7.67 -24.26 29.15
CA SER A 108 -7.30 -25.43 29.96
C SER A 108 -6.65 -25.12 31.33
N THR A 109 -6.54 -23.86 31.74
CA THR A 109 -5.83 -23.46 32.98
C THR A 109 -6.70 -22.83 34.07
N GLN A 110 -8.02 -22.91 33.98
CA GLN A 110 -8.91 -22.39 35.03
C GLN A 110 -9.96 -23.42 35.47
N THR A 111 -9.55 -24.36 36.33
CA THR A 111 -10.41 -24.92 37.40
C THR A 111 -9.54 -25.57 38.50
N ASP A 112 -9.77 -25.08 39.72
CA ASP A 112 -9.61 -25.61 41.07
C ASP A 112 -8.29 -26.16 41.61
N GLY A 113 -7.97 -25.68 42.82
CA GLY A 113 -6.88 -26.15 43.66
C GLY A 113 -7.20 -27.40 44.49
N VAL A 114 -6.24 -27.69 45.39
CA VAL A 114 -6.17 -28.74 46.42
C VAL A 114 -5.25 -29.93 46.09
N THR A 115 -4.00 -29.78 46.55
CA THR A 115 -3.04 -30.75 47.14
C THR A 115 -3.00 -32.22 46.66
N LYS A 116 -1.83 -32.69 46.19
CA LYS A 116 -0.83 -33.53 46.92
C LYS A 116 0.21 -34.19 45.98
N PHE A 117 1.49 -34.02 46.34
CA PHE A 117 2.65 -34.94 46.31
C PHE A 117 2.98 -35.93 45.16
N ASN A 118 4.26 -35.84 44.75
CA ASN A 118 5.23 -36.84 44.22
C ASN A 118 4.89 -37.56 42.89
N THR A 119 5.80 -37.72 41.91
CA THR A 119 7.16 -38.29 42.02
C THR A 119 7.99 -38.04 40.74
N GLN A 120 9.31 -38.09 40.91
CA GLN A 120 10.44 -38.05 39.95
C GLN A 120 10.29 -38.84 38.63
N LYS A 121 10.92 -38.36 37.53
CA LYS A 121 12.25 -38.85 37.05
C LYS A 121 12.73 -38.20 35.74
N ASN A 122 13.94 -37.63 35.84
CA ASN A 122 15.11 -37.68 34.94
C ASN A 122 14.95 -37.71 33.41
N GLY A 123 15.64 -36.77 32.77
CA GLY A 123 16.14 -36.88 31.40
C GLY A 123 17.08 -35.72 31.05
N LYS A 124 18.35 -35.84 31.43
CA LYS A 124 19.45 -34.92 31.08
C LYS A 124 19.78 -35.06 29.58
N THR A 125 20.09 -33.95 28.91
CA THR A 125 21.33 -33.82 28.12
C THR A 125 21.68 -32.36 27.86
N HIS A 126 22.98 -32.12 27.93
CA HIS A 126 23.73 -30.87 27.88
C HIS A 126 24.37 -30.69 26.48
N HIS A 127 24.71 -29.44 26.12
CA HIS A 127 25.75 -29.01 25.16
C HIS A 127 25.48 -29.30 23.66
N ASN A 128 25.81 -28.46 22.66
CA ASN A 128 26.84 -27.44 22.56
C ASN A 128 26.56 -26.46 21.39
N CYS A 129 27.09 -25.24 21.51
CA CYS A 129 27.28 -24.29 20.43
C CYS A 129 28.38 -24.78 19.46
N ARG A 130 28.20 -24.62 18.13
CA ARG A 130 29.32 -24.35 17.22
C ARG A 130 28.88 -23.69 15.92
N GLN A 131 29.58 -22.59 15.65
CA GLN A 131 29.52 -21.72 14.48
C GLN A 131 29.85 -22.47 13.19
N ASN A 132 29.28 -22.01 12.07
CA ASN A 132 30.06 -21.89 10.85
C ASN A 132 29.58 -20.72 9.98
N ASN A 133 30.52 -19.80 9.77
CA ASN A 133 30.43 -18.61 8.93
C ASN A 133 30.19 -18.97 7.46
N LYS A 134 29.47 -18.09 6.75
CA LYS A 134 29.91 -17.58 5.44
C LYS A 134 29.15 -16.30 5.11
N SER A 135 29.88 -15.19 5.12
CA SER A 135 29.43 -13.91 4.63
C SER A 135 29.16 -14.00 3.12
N LYS A 136 28.04 -13.41 2.70
CA LYS A 136 27.93 -12.77 1.39
C LYS A 136 27.23 -11.43 1.60
N ASN A 137 28.04 -10.39 1.62
CA ASN A 137 27.61 -9.03 1.38
C ASN A 137 26.93 -8.97 0.01
N THR A 138 25.64 -8.63 0.03
CA THR A 138 24.97 -7.94 -1.07
C THR A 138 24.01 -6.97 -0.40
N ILE A 139 24.36 -5.68 -0.42
CA ILE A 139 23.47 -4.60 -0.01
C ILE A 139 22.43 -4.48 -1.14
N HIS A 140 21.40 -5.32 -1.09
CA HIS A 140 20.14 -5.02 -1.75
C HIS A 140 19.38 -4.11 -0.79
N ALA A 141 19.12 -2.87 -1.19
CA ALA A 141 18.17 -2.01 -0.49
C ALA A 141 16.81 -2.74 -0.50
N THR A 142 16.50 -3.40 0.62
CA THR A 142 15.23 -4.08 0.84
C THR A 142 14.15 -3.01 0.84
N ALA A 143 13.26 -3.01 -0.15
CA ALA A 143 12.15 -2.07 -0.17
C ALA A 143 11.36 -2.19 1.14
N SER A 144 11.23 -1.10 1.88
CA SER A 144 10.43 -1.05 3.11
C SER A 144 9.01 -1.53 2.83
N SER A 145 8.48 -2.34 3.75
CA SER A 145 7.14 -2.91 3.65
C SER A 145 6.25 -2.30 4.72
N TYR A 146 5.12 -1.73 4.33
CA TYR A 146 4.22 -0.90 5.14
C TYR A 146 2.91 -1.62 5.50
N PRO A 147 2.46 -1.57 6.77
CA PRO A 147 1.17 -2.14 7.14
C PRO A 147 0.02 -1.35 6.51
N CYS A 148 -1.05 -2.05 6.14
CA CYS A 148 -2.32 -1.43 5.83
C CYS A 148 -3.02 -1.08 7.15
N CYS A 149 -3.03 0.19 7.53
CA CYS A 149 -3.60 0.63 8.80
C CYS A 149 -5.13 0.81 8.75
N ILE A 150 -5.84 -0.01 7.99
CA ILE A 150 -7.29 0.05 7.84
C ILE A 150 -7.95 -1.10 8.59
N ARG A 151 -8.70 -0.79 9.65
CA ARG A 151 -9.53 -1.75 10.40
C ARG A 151 -8.76 -3.05 10.72
N SER A 152 -9.32 -4.20 10.34
CA SER A 152 -8.77 -5.54 10.50
C SER A 152 -7.90 -6.00 9.31
N CYS A 153 -7.45 -5.09 8.45
CA CYS A 153 -6.60 -5.44 7.32
C CYS A 153 -5.19 -5.83 7.78
N MET A 154 -4.79 -7.07 7.52
CA MET A 154 -3.52 -7.64 8.02
C MET A 154 -2.36 -7.56 7.00
N TYR A 155 -2.55 -6.87 5.88
CA TYR A 155 -1.52 -6.79 4.84
C TYR A 155 -0.36 -5.86 5.24
N LYS A 156 0.88 -6.31 5.01
CA LYS A 156 2.11 -5.49 5.09
C LYS A 156 2.86 -5.61 3.75
N LEU A 157 2.94 -4.51 3.01
CA LEU A 157 3.29 -4.50 1.58
C LEU A 157 4.22 -3.33 1.22
N PRO A 158 5.11 -3.46 0.23
CA PRO A 158 5.84 -2.30 -0.33
C PRO A 158 4.87 -1.20 -0.79
N CYS A 159 5.24 0.08 -0.65
CA CYS A 159 4.33 1.23 -0.83
C CYS A 159 3.55 1.20 -2.16
N ALA A 160 4.22 0.95 -3.29
CA ALA A 160 3.56 0.86 -4.60
C ALA A 160 2.52 -0.28 -4.69
N ILE A 161 2.74 -1.39 -3.98
CA ILE A 161 1.81 -2.52 -3.91
C ILE A 161 0.69 -2.21 -2.91
N LEU A 162 1.01 -1.53 -1.80
CA LEU A 162 0.03 -1.08 -0.82
C LEU A 162 -1.00 -0.14 -1.46
N ILE A 163 -0.58 0.82 -2.28
CA ILE A 163 -1.50 1.69 -3.03
C ILE A 163 -2.43 0.87 -3.93
N LYS A 164 -1.90 -0.12 -4.66
CA LYS A 164 -2.72 -1.02 -5.49
C LYS A 164 -3.72 -1.84 -4.66
N HIS A 165 -3.30 -2.32 -3.50
CA HIS A 165 -4.16 -3.01 -2.54
C HIS A 165 -5.28 -2.09 -2.05
N LEU A 166 -4.97 -0.86 -1.65
CA LEU A 166 -5.97 0.12 -1.19
C LEU A 166 -7.02 0.43 -2.28
N ARG A 167 -6.58 0.63 -3.53
CA ARG A 167 -7.49 0.82 -4.68
C ARG A 167 -8.50 -0.31 -4.86
N LYS A 168 -8.07 -1.56 -4.61
CA LYS A 168 -8.89 -2.76 -4.84
C LYS A 168 -9.74 -3.13 -3.61
N CYS A 169 -9.12 -3.19 -2.44
CA CYS A 169 -9.72 -3.76 -1.23
C CYS A 169 -10.39 -2.71 -0.34
N HIS A 170 -10.02 -1.43 -0.47
CA HIS A 170 -10.48 -0.34 0.39
C HIS A 170 -11.00 0.88 -0.39
N LYS A 171 -11.54 0.65 -1.59
CA LYS A 171 -11.98 1.69 -2.54
C LYS A 171 -12.88 2.77 -1.93
N ASN A 172 -13.76 2.40 -0.98
CA ASN A 172 -14.75 3.34 -0.40
C ASN A 172 -14.15 4.31 0.62
N ILE A 173 -12.93 4.05 1.09
CA ILE A 173 -12.25 4.85 2.11
C ILE A 173 -10.83 5.26 1.67
N PHE A 174 -10.44 4.89 0.45
CA PHE A 174 -9.18 5.27 -0.18
C PHE A 174 -9.42 6.37 -1.21
N TYR A 175 -8.64 7.43 -1.11
CA TYR A 175 -8.75 8.62 -1.95
C TYR A 175 -7.40 8.94 -2.57
N GLU A 176 -7.38 9.10 -3.90
CA GLU A 176 -6.24 9.60 -4.64
C GLU A 176 -6.47 11.06 -4.99
N VAL A 177 -5.55 11.92 -4.57
CA VAL A 177 -5.70 13.37 -4.67
C VAL A 177 -4.56 13.90 -5.51
N TYR A 178 -4.89 14.51 -6.65
CA TYR A 178 -3.95 15.13 -7.56
C TYR A 178 -4.06 16.65 -7.41
N GLN A 179 -3.07 17.25 -6.75
CA GLN A 179 -3.00 18.69 -6.53
C GLN A 179 -1.55 19.17 -6.49
N ASP A 180 -1.35 20.44 -6.87
CA ASP A 180 -0.06 21.12 -6.77
C ASP A 180 0.06 21.96 -5.49
N ASN A 181 -1.04 22.08 -4.72
CA ASN A 181 -1.07 22.81 -3.47
C ASN A 181 -0.38 22.02 -2.35
N LYS A 182 0.35 22.74 -1.48
CA LYS A 182 0.97 22.22 -0.26
C LYS A 182 -0.04 22.00 0.87
N ARG A 183 -1.32 22.31 0.67
CA ARG A 183 -2.39 22.13 1.64
C ARG A 183 -3.49 21.24 1.07
N PHE A 184 -3.76 20.14 1.77
CA PHE A 184 -4.87 19.23 1.53
C PHE A 184 -5.95 19.47 2.58
N SER A 185 -7.23 19.36 2.19
CA SER A 185 -8.36 19.45 3.10
C SER A 185 -9.45 18.46 2.69
N LYS A 186 -10.01 17.73 3.66
CA LYS A 186 -11.13 16.81 3.45
C LYS A 186 -12.12 16.88 4.61
N SER A 187 -13.36 17.20 4.29
CA SER A 187 -14.49 17.17 5.23
C SER A 187 -15.32 15.89 5.04
N CYS A 188 -15.77 15.31 6.15
CA CYS A 188 -16.73 14.21 6.19
C CYS A 188 -17.71 14.37 7.35
N ILE A 189 -18.90 13.81 7.21
CA ILE A 189 -19.86 13.71 8.31
C ILE A 189 -19.61 12.39 9.04
N ILE A 190 -19.45 12.47 10.35
CA ILE A 190 -19.31 11.32 11.24
C ILE A 190 -20.62 11.15 11.99
N GLU A 191 -21.31 10.05 11.73
CA GLU A 191 -22.52 9.66 12.44
C GLU A 191 -22.14 8.92 13.72
N ILE A 192 -22.78 9.25 14.85
CA ILE A 192 -22.50 8.70 16.19
C ILE A 192 -23.77 8.13 16.84
N ASP A 193 -24.73 7.74 16.00
CA ASP A 193 -25.96 7.04 16.37
C ASP A 193 -25.71 5.71 17.09
N THR A 194 -24.61 5.04 16.78
CA THR A 194 -24.15 3.81 17.43
C THR A 194 -22.69 3.92 17.82
N LEU A 195 -22.35 3.55 19.06
CA LEU A 195 -21.00 3.59 19.61
C LEU A 195 -20.60 2.24 20.22
N PRO A 196 -19.29 1.90 20.26
CA PRO A 196 -18.17 2.68 19.71
C PRO A 196 -18.15 2.66 18.18
N LYS A 197 -17.58 3.70 17.56
CA LYS A 197 -17.49 3.80 16.10
C LYS A 197 -16.10 4.15 15.64
N GLU A 198 -15.66 3.48 14.59
CA GLU A 198 -14.34 3.65 13.98
C GLU A 198 -14.48 4.05 12.51
N HIS A 199 -13.89 5.19 12.17
CA HIS A 199 -13.75 5.65 10.80
C HIS A 199 -12.27 5.66 10.41
N ASN A 200 -11.96 5.03 9.29
CA ASN A 200 -10.62 4.99 8.72
C ASN A 200 -10.66 5.56 7.32
N PHE A 201 -9.61 6.29 6.97
CA PHE A 201 -9.42 6.87 5.66
C PHE A 201 -7.96 6.68 5.24
N ALA A 202 -7.76 6.53 3.94
CA ALA A 202 -6.44 6.51 3.33
C ALA A 202 -6.37 7.55 2.22
N PHE A 203 -5.36 8.41 2.27
CA PHE A 203 -5.18 9.52 1.34
C PHE A 203 -3.83 9.39 0.65
N ASN A 204 -3.81 9.09 -0.65
CA ASN A 204 -2.62 9.18 -1.47
C ASN A 204 -2.60 10.56 -2.15
N ILE A 205 -1.83 11.49 -1.59
CA ILE A 205 -1.81 12.90 -2.02
C ILE A 205 -0.55 13.14 -2.85
N SER A 206 -0.74 13.57 -4.09
CA SER A 206 0.34 13.89 -5.02
C SER A 206 1.27 14.95 -4.43
N ASN A 207 2.59 14.77 -4.61
CA ASN A 207 3.63 15.65 -4.07
C ASN A 207 3.70 15.74 -2.53
N MET A 208 2.95 14.90 -1.82
CA MET A 208 3.04 14.75 -0.36
C MET A 208 3.44 13.32 0.00
N ALA A 209 2.46 12.46 0.28
CA ALA A 209 2.66 11.07 0.66
C ALA A 209 1.33 10.31 0.70
N LEU A 210 1.40 9.03 1.05
CA LEU A 210 0.26 8.23 1.51
C LEU A 210 0.09 8.40 3.02
N PHE A 211 -1.12 8.75 3.44
CA PHE A 211 -1.51 8.91 4.84
C PHE A 211 -2.66 7.97 5.20
N PHE A 212 -2.62 7.40 6.39
CA PHE A 212 -3.78 6.80 7.05
C PHE A 212 -4.30 7.74 8.13
N PHE A 213 -5.60 8.02 8.12
CA PHE A 213 -6.27 8.79 9.16
C PHE A 213 -7.31 7.90 9.83
N LYS A 214 -7.23 7.81 11.15
CA LYS A 214 -8.16 7.05 11.97
C LYS A 214 -8.78 7.96 13.01
N ILE A 215 -10.10 7.89 13.15
CA ILE A 215 -10.85 8.52 14.22
C ILE A 215 -11.79 7.48 14.85
N MET A 216 -11.76 7.41 16.17
CA MET A 216 -12.49 6.46 16.99
C MET A 216 -13.24 7.21 18.06
N ILE A 217 -14.52 6.89 18.22
CA ILE A 217 -15.40 7.47 19.21
C ILE A 217 -15.85 6.34 20.12
N HIS A 218 -15.56 6.47 21.41
CA HIS A 218 -15.85 5.47 22.43
C HIS A 218 -17.14 5.79 23.20
N ASN A 219 -17.59 4.83 24.01
CA ASN A 219 -18.82 4.94 24.80
C ASN A 219 -18.67 5.87 26.02
N ASP A 220 -17.45 6.10 26.48
CA ASP A 220 -17.08 6.90 27.64
C ASP A 220 -16.78 8.36 27.30
N GLU A 221 -17.34 8.85 26.18
CA GLU A 221 -17.13 10.21 25.68
C GLU A 221 -15.65 10.54 25.40
N GLU A 222 -14.88 9.52 25.03
CA GLU A 222 -13.52 9.67 24.52
C GLU A 222 -13.53 9.66 22.98
N LEU A 223 -12.82 10.62 22.38
CA LEU A 223 -12.52 10.64 20.95
C LEU A 223 -11.01 10.55 20.75
N GLN A 224 -10.58 9.54 20.00
CA GLN A 224 -9.19 9.33 19.63
C GLN A 224 -9.01 9.54 18.13
N ALA A 225 -8.02 10.33 17.74
CA ALA A 225 -7.65 10.54 16.35
C ALA A 225 -6.14 10.39 16.14
N ASN A 226 -5.72 9.76 15.05
CA ASN A 226 -4.32 9.71 14.66
C ASN A 226 -4.15 9.77 13.15
N ILE A 227 -2.97 10.21 12.73
CA ILE A 227 -2.56 10.27 11.34
C ILE A 227 -1.19 9.62 11.18
N GLN A 228 -1.09 8.69 10.25
CA GLN A 228 0.10 7.89 10.01
C GLN A 228 0.63 8.10 8.58
N LEU A 229 1.93 8.32 8.45
CA LEU A 229 2.66 8.50 7.21
C LEU A 229 3.23 7.17 6.71
N VAL A 230 3.13 6.94 5.40
CA VAL A 230 3.67 5.77 4.71
C VAL A 230 4.83 6.18 3.81
N ASP A 231 5.98 6.49 4.42
CA ASP A 231 7.28 6.66 3.77
C ASP A 231 8.36 6.81 4.86
N ASP A 232 9.42 6.01 4.83
CA ASP A 232 10.51 6.13 5.82
C ASP A 232 11.54 7.21 5.43
N HIS A 233 11.50 7.70 4.18
CA HIS A 233 12.41 8.71 3.66
C HIS A 233 11.85 10.12 3.79
N VAL A 234 10.57 10.26 4.17
CA VAL A 234 9.93 11.55 4.42
C VAL A 234 9.77 11.72 5.93
N SER A 235 10.35 12.80 6.46
CA SER A 235 10.24 13.12 7.89
C SER A 235 8.81 13.58 8.21
N PRO A 236 8.14 13.00 9.23
CA PRO A 236 6.80 13.41 9.63
C PRO A 236 6.68 14.89 10.02
N GLU A 237 7.77 15.49 10.51
CA GLU A 237 7.86 16.91 10.91
C GLU A 237 7.67 17.89 9.73
N GLN A 238 7.78 17.40 8.49
CA GLN A 238 7.45 18.15 7.28
C GLN A 238 5.96 18.48 7.18
N PHE A 239 5.10 17.82 7.96
CA PHE A 239 3.66 17.96 7.85
C PHE A 239 3.06 18.55 9.12
N GLN A 240 2.22 19.57 8.93
CA GLN A 240 1.34 20.09 9.95
C GLN A 240 -0.07 19.54 9.69
N CYS A 241 -0.62 18.85 10.67
CA CYS A 241 -1.95 18.27 10.56
C CYS A 241 -2.90 18.93 11.55
N GLU A 242 -4.10 19.25 11.07
CA GLU A 242 -5.15 19.92 11.84
C GLU A 242 -6.46 19.15 11.70
N LEU A 243 -7.14 18.96 12.82
CA LEU A 243 -8.45 18.35 12.93
C LEU A 243 -9.44 19.41 13.39
N MET A 244 -10.46 19.66 12.57
CA MET A 244 -11.58 20.53 12.92
C MET A 244 -12.84 19.68 13.11
N LEU A 245 -13.47 19.79 14.27
CA LEU A 245 -14.71 19.09 14.61
C LEU A 245 -15.81 20.12 14.84
N LYS A 246 -16.93 19.98 14.14
CA LYS A 246 -18.01 20.97 14.19
C LYS A 246 -19.37 20.31 14.27
N ASN A 247 -20.20 20.79 15.19
CA ASN A 247 -21.64 20.56 15.16
C ASN A 247 -22.38 21.92 15.32
N GLN A 248 -23.67 21.89 15.60
CA GLN A 248 -24.46 23.12 15.74
C GLN A 248 -24.06 23.99 16.95
N ASN A 249 -23.45 23.39 17.98
CA ASN A 249 -23.19 24.01 19.27
C ASN A 249 -21.69 24.17 19.59
N LEU A 250 -20.82 23.49 18.85
CA LEU A 250 -19.39 23.41 19.10
C LEU A 250 -18.60 23.52 17.80
N HIS A 251 -17.50 24.26 17.86
CA HIS A 251 -16.45 24.25 16.85
C HIS A 251 -15.11 24.07 17.56
N LEU A 252 -14.45 22.95 17.27
CA LEU A 252 -13.19 22.57 17.88
C LEU A 252 -12.11 22.50 16.82
N GLN A 253 -10.92 22.99 17.16
CA GLN A 253 -9.74 22.92 16.32
C GLN A 253 -8.59 22.34 17.15
N ARG A 254 -7.91 21.33 16.61
CA ARG A 254 -6.79 20.64 17.27
C ARG A 254 -5.70 20.31 16.28
N TYR A 255 -4.45 20.37 16.72
CA TYR A 255 -3.31 19.92 15.92
C TYR A 255 -2.99 18.45 16.24
N MET A 256 -2.59 17.72 15.22
CA MET A 256 -2.20 16.31 15.33
C MET A 256 -0.75 16.13 14.88
N THR A 257 -0.03 15.30 15.63
CA THR A 257 1.31 14.87 15.23
C THR A 257 1.21 13.76 14.19
N VAL A 258 1.93 13.93 13.08
CA VAL A 258 2.10 12.86 12.10
C VAL A 258 3.16 11.90 12.59
N VAL A 259 2.89 10.60 12.52
CA VAL A 259 3.84 9.55 12.91
C VAL A 259 3.99 8.53 11.78
N LEU A 260 5.11 7.79 11.72
CA LEU A 260 5.24 6.72 10.73
C LEU A 260 4.28 5.57 11.04
N CYS A 261 3.75 4.93 10.00
CA CYS A 261 2.82 3.80 10.14
C CYS A 261 3.43 2.54 10.79
N HIS A 262 4.75 2.50 10.96
CA HIS A 262 5.48 1.43 11.63
C HIS A 262 5.50 1.52 13.15
N TYR A 263 5.13 2.66 13.73
CA TYR A 263 5.02 2.77 15.17
C TYR A 263 3.78 1.99 15.64
N GLU A 264 4.02 0.94 16.44
CA GLU A 264 2.98 0.02 16.95
C GLU A 264 1.94 0.72 17.85
N LYS A 265 2.25 1.92 18.35
CA LYS A 265 1.33 2.78 19.12
C LYS A 265 1.52 4.24 18.71
N PRO A 266 0.78 4.77 17.72
CA PRO A 266 0.72 6.20 17.50
C PRO A 266 0.17 6.85 18.79
N TYR A 267 0.77 7.93 19.29
CA TYR A 267 0.17 8.72 20.36
C TYR A 267 -1.05 9.44 19.76
N PRO A 268 -2.29 9.00 20.03
CA PRO A 268 -3.44 9.63 19.41
C PRO A 268 -3.65 10.99 20.06
N LEU A 269 -4.17 11.94 19.27
CA LEU A 269 -4.93 13.03 19.85
C LEU A 269 -6.10 12.39 20.60
N CYS A 270 -6.15 12.58 21.91
CA CYS A 270 -7.24 12.14 22.77
C CYS A 270 -8.01 13.38 23.23
N LEU A 271 -9.31 13.39 23.02
CA LEU A 271 -10.23 14.39 23.52
C LEU A 271 -11.19 13.70 24.48
N THR A 272 -11.40 14.33 25.64
CA THR A 272 -12.30 13.84 26.69
C THR A 272 -13.02 15.02 27.35
N GLY A 273 -14.05 14.72 28.13
CA GLY A 273 -14.76 15.70 28.94
C GLY A 273 -15.73 16.56 28.12
N SER A 274 -16.01 17.76 28.63
CA SER A 274 -17.15 18.58 28.21
C SER A 274 -17.19 18.93 26.71
N GLU A 275 -16.03 19.03 26.07
CA GLU A 275 -15.92 19.27 24.63
C GLU A 275 -16.48 18.10 23.83
N VAL A 276 -16.11 16.87 24.17
CA VAL A 276 -16.63 15.66 23.49
C VAL A 276 -18.09 15.47 23.86
N SER A 277 -18.48 15.62 25.12
CA SER A 277 -19.90 15.54 25.52
C SER A 277 -20.78 16.49 24.69
N CYS A 278 -20.30 17.72 24.43
CA CYS A 278 -21.03 18.68 23.60
C CYS A 278 -21.08 18.29 22.11
N LEU A 279 -19.99 17.71 21.59
CA LEU A 279 -19.95 17.15 20.24
C LEU A 279 -20.98 16.01 20.08
N MET A 280 -21.07 15.15 21.10
CA MET A 280 -21.87 13.93 21.14
C MET A 280 -23.37 14.15 21.38
N LYS A 281 -23.79 15.37 21.74
CA LYS A 281 -25.22 15.74 21.85
C LYS A 281 -25.98 15.67 20.53
N CYS A 282 -25.27 15.72 19.41
CA CYS A 282 -25.83 15.57 18.07
C CYS A 282 -25.71 14.11 17.61
N LYS A 283 -26.54 13.65 16.66
CA LYS A 283 -26.38 12.31 16.06
C LYS A 283 -25.22 12.23 15.06
N SER A 284 -24.65 13.37 14.68
CA SER A 284 -23.53 13.46 13.77
C SER A 284 -22.79 14.79 13.96
N PHE A 285 -21.54 14.85 13.51
CA PHE A 285 -20.75 16.07 13.42
C PHE A 285 -19.90 16.08 12.15
N GLU A 286 -19.51 17.28 11.72
CA GLU A 286 -18.56 17.47 10.62
C GLU A 286 -17.14 17.33 11.16
N CYS A 287 -16.33 16.53 10.47
CA CYS A 287 -14.91 16.33 10.73
C CYS A 287 -14.13 16.77 9.49
N THR A 288 -13.27 17.78 9.64
CA THR A 288 -12.39 18.25 8.58
C THR A 288 -10.94 17.98 8.95
N LEU A 289 -10.26 17.20 8.11
CA LEU A 289 -8.84 16.93 8.19
C LEU A 289 -8.09 17.86 7.23
N ILE A 290 -7.08 18.56 7.75
CA ILE A 290 -6.20 19.41 6.95
C ILE A 290 -4.76 18.91 7.11
N ILE A 291 -4.06 18.71 6.00
CA ILE A 291 -2.64 18.33 5.98
C ILE A 291 -1.89 19.37 5.17
N GLU A 292 -0.90 20.01 5.78
CA GLU A 292 -0.08 21.03 5.13
C GLU A 292 1.39 20.64 5.17
N ARG A 293 2.05 20.65 4.00
CA ARG A 293 3.49 20.41 3.88
C ARG A 293 4.25 21.73 4.11
N ARG A 294 5.05 21.77 5.18
CA ARG A 294 5.93 22.90 5.50
C ARG A 294 7.09 23.00 4.51
N ASN A 295 7.51 24.22 4.23
CA ASN A 295 8.82 24.46 3.62
C ASN A 295 9.86 24.28 4.72
N LEU A 296 10.67 23.23 4.63
CA LEU A 296 11.92 23.18 5.38
C LEU A 296 12.87 24.15 4.67
N TRP A 297 13.21 25.25 5.35
CA TRP A 297 14.23 26.20 4.92
C TRP A 297 15.61 25.70 5.34
#